data_AF-A0A1F2YBX2-F1
#
_entry.id   AF-A0A1F2YBX2-F1
#
_cell.length_a   1.000
_cell.length_b   1.000
_cell.length_c   1.000
_cell.angle_alpha   90.00
_cell.angle_beta   90.00
_cell.angle_gamma   90.00
#
_symmetry.space_group_name_H-M   'P 1'
#
loop_
_entity.id
_entity.type
_entity.pdbx_description
1 polymer ?
#
loop_
_entity_poly.entity_id
_entity_poly.type
_entity_poly.pdbx_seq_one_letter_code
_entity_poly.pdbx_strand_id
1 'polypeptide(L)'
;MSVLLWGRPLAAALLVSNAALLGALAVLYDLTRAEVSDVAARTTVVLLCVFPTAFFWFAPYSESLFLLLAAAALWAARQGRWPLAAAAGFGAALTRNIGVVVGIALLVEALQQRAEGDRPLVRGILASVATCLGTLAYLLFWQAKAGDWLAPLHQQANWERVFSWPWSTVIEGTRAAFRYVGNTNGSYWLIDWLLVVPVLAAAVVALFRYRWAFRIYLWGGLLVPLSFVFQDRPLMSMPRFVLPLFPAFWAMAAMLERWRVPRWGVAAVGAAGLGLLVPLFVNWYYIF
;
A
#
# COMPACT_ATOMS: atom_id res chain seq x y z
N MET A 1 20.70 9.21 -17.38
CA MET A 1 21.07 7.80 -17.68
C MET A 1 21.11 7.02 -16.38
N SER A 2 20.66 5.75 -16.35
CA SER A 2 20.75 4.92 -15.14
C SER A 2 22.21 4.59 -14.84
N VAL A 3 22.70 4.97 -13.67
CA VAL A 3 24.05 4.66 -13.20
C VAL A 3 24.16 3.16 -12.84
N LEU A 4 23.08 2.55 -12.35
CA LEU A 4 23.07 1.18 -11.83
C LEU A 4 23.38 0.12 -12.91
N LEU A 5 22.91 0.34 -14.15
CA LEU A 5 23.07 -0.60 -15.27
C LEU A 5 23.52 0.12 -16.55
N TRP A 6 24.48 1.04 -16.41
CA TRP A 6 25.22 1.61 -17.56
C TRP A 6 24.31 2.15 -18.67
N GLY A 7 23.31 2.95 -18.31
CA GLY A 7 22.40 3.59 -19.27
C GLY A 7 21.13 2.81 -19.59
N ARG A 8 20.83 1.68 -18.92
CA ARG A 8 19.58 0.91 -19.09
C ARG A 8 18.56 1.17 -17.97
N PRO A 9 17.72 2.23 -18.06
CA PRO A 9 16.81 2.62 -16.98
C PRO A 9 15.70 1.60 -16.70
N LEU A 10 15.14 0.97 -17.74
CA LEU A 10 14.06 -0.02 -17.56
C LEU A 10 14.55 -1.25 -16.78
N ALA A 11 15.69 -1.81 -17.17
CA ALA A 11 16.27 -2.96 -16.47
C ALA A 11 16.61 -2.63 -15.01
N ALA A 12 17.09 -1.40 -14.74
CA ALA A 12 17.41 -0.97 -13.38
C ALA A 12 16.13 -0.84 -12.53
N ALA A 13 15.07 -0.28 -13.09
CA ALA A 13 13.79 -0.14 -12.40
C ALA A 13 13.14 -1.51 -12.12
N LEU A 14 13.23 -2.46 -13.06
CA LEU A 14 12.79 -3.84 -12.84
C LEU A 14 13.60 -4.52 -11.73
N LEU A 15 14.93 -4.40 -11.76
CA LEU A 15 15.80 -4.97 -10.72
C LEU A 15 15.46 -4.42 -9.34
N VAL A 16 15.32 -3.10 -9.22
CA VAL A 16 14.94 -2.44 -7.96
C VAL A 16 13.58 -2.93 -7.47
N SER A 17 12.57 -3.00 -8.35
CA SER A 17 11.21 -3.40 -7.97
C SER A 17 11.16 -4.86 -7.49
N ASN A 18 11.85 -5.77 -8.19
CA ASN A 18 11.87 -7.19 -7.85
C ASN A 18 12.72 -7.48 -6.60
N ALA A 19 13.87 -6.83 -6.45
CA ALA A 19 14.68 -6.95 -5.23
C ALA A 19 13.94 -6.38 -4.01
N ALA A 20 13.24 -5.25 -4.19
CA ALA A 20 12.41 -4.68 -3.14
C ALA A 20 11.25 -5.59 -2.77
N LEU A 21 10.59 -6.22 -3.75
CA LEU A 21 9.53 -7.20 -3.48
C LEU A 21 10.05 -8.37 -2.65
N LEU A 22 11.18 -8.97 -3.04
CA LEU A 22 11.78 -10.07 -2.29
C LEU A 22 12.08 -9.68 -0.83
N GLY A 23 12.68 -8.50 -0.63
CA GLY A 23 12.91 -7.96 0.71
C GLY A 23 11.61 -7.70 1.47
N ALA A 24 10.59 -7.17 0.80
CA ALA A 24 9.29 -6.89 1.41
C ALA A 24 8.63 -8.17 1.92
N LEU A 25 8.62 -9.23 1.11
CA LEU A 25 8.05 -10.51 1.50
C LEU A 25 8.75 -11.12 2.71
N ALA A 26 10.09 -11.02 2.79
CA ALA A 26 10.85 -11.50 3.95
C ALA A 26 10.53 -10.72 5.22
N VAL A 27 10.58 -9.38 5.16
CA VAL A 27 10.25 -8.51 6.31
C VAL A 27 8.80 -8.70 6.75
N LEU A 28 7.88 -8.80 5.80
CA LEU A 28 6.46 -9.01 6.09
C LEU A 28 6.21 -10.39 6.70
N TYR A 29 6.89 -11.44 6.24
CA TYR A 29 6.78 -12.76 6.85
C TYR A 29 7.10 -12.70 8.34
N ASP A 30 8.28 -12.14 8.67
CA ASP A 30 8.74 -12.04 10.05
C ASP A 30 7.84 -11.15 10.91
N LEU A 31 7.43 -9.99 10.37
CA LEU A 31 6.52 -9.08 11.06
C LEU A 31 5.16 -9.73 11.32
N THR A 32 4.57 -10.38 10.31
CA THR A 32 3.26 -11.03 10.43
C THR A 32 3.31 -12.21 11.39
N ARG A 33 4.41 -12.97 11.38
CA ARG A 33 4.60 -14.11 12.30
C ARG A 33 4.61 -13.64 13.74
N ALA A 34 5.26 -12.51 14.03
CA ALA A 34 5.34 -11.93 15.36
C ALA A 34 4.02 -11.31 15.84
N GLU A 35 3.26 -10.68 14.94
CA GLU A 35 2.03 -9.94 15.29
C GLU A 35 0.74 -10.77 15.18
N VAL A 36 0.73 -11.86 14.40
CA VAL A 36 -0.49 -12.64 14.10
C VAL A 36 -0.29 -14.14 14.35
N SER A 37 0.37 -14.85 13.43
CA SER A 37 0.70 -16.28 13.53
C SER A 37 1.59 -16.69 12.35
N ASP A 38 2.29 -17.83 12.45
CA ASP A 38 3.07 -18.37 11.34
C ASP A 38 2.21 -18.76 10.13
N VAL A 39 1.01 -19.29 10.39
CA VAL A 39 0.02 -19.63 9.35
C VAL A 39 -0.46 -18.38 8.61
N ALA A 40 -0.78 -17.31 9.36
CA ALA A 40 -1.18 -16.03 8.79
C ALA A 40 -0.03 -15.36 8.02
N ALA A 41 1.22 -15.51 8.46
CA ALA A 41 2.39 -15.01 7.75
C ALA A 41 2.55 -15.65 6.37
N ARG A 42 2.55 -16.98 6.30
CA ARG A 42 2.60 -17.72 5.02
C ARG A 42 1.44 -17.33 4.11
N THR A 43 0.23 -17.26 4.67
CA THR A 43 -0.99 -16.94 3.92
C THR A 43 -0.96 -15.50 3.40
N THR A 44 -0.49 -14.55 4.19
CA THR A 44 -0.32 -13.14 3.78
C THR A 44 0.63 -13.02 2.60
N VAL A 45 1.80 -13.68 2.68
CA VAL A 45 2.79 -13.69 1.59
C VAL A 45 2.19 -14.28 0.31
N VAL A 46 1.50 -15.42 0.41
CA VAL A 46 0.80 -16.03 -0.74
C VAL A 46 -0.23 -15.06 -1.32
N LEU A 47 -1.11 -14.49 -0.48
CA LEU A 47 -2.14 -13.56 -0.93
C LEU A 47 -1.55 -12.34 -1.63
N LEU A 48 -0.44 -11.77 -1.14
CA LEU A 48 0.22 -10.63 -1.79
C LEU A 48 0.80 -11.00 -3.17
N CYS A 49 1.32 -12.22 -3.33
CA CYS A 49 1.91 -12.69 -4.58
C CYS A 49 0.87 -13.05 -5.63
N VAL A 50 -0.30 -13.53 -5.20
CA VAL A 50 -1.37 -14.00 -6.08
C VAL A 50 -2.57 -13.06 -6.10
N PHE A 51 -2.49 -11.89 -5.47
CA PHE A 51 -3.57 -10.91 -5.56
C PHE A 51 -3.77 -10.53 -7.03
N PRO A 52 -5.01 -10.32 -7.52
CA PRO A 52 -5.23 -10.12 -8.95
C PRO A 52 -4.44 -8.96 -9.58
N THR A 53 -4.07 -7.95 -8.78
CA THR A 53 -3.23 -6.82 -9.22
C THR A 53 -1.76 -6.92 -8.82
N ALA A 54 -1.27 -8.11 -8.45
CA ALA A 54 0.10 -8.36 -8.05
C ALA A 54 1.15 -8.06 -9.13
N PHE A 55 0.77 -7.93 -10.41
CA PHE A 55 1.69 -7.49 -11.47
C PHE A 55 2.26 -6.08 -11.21
N PHE A 56 1.60 -5.24 -10.39
CA PHE A 56 2.16 -3.96 -9.94
C PHE A 56 3.42 -4.11 -9.09
N TRP A 57 3.64 -5.28 -8.47
CA TRP A 57 4.88 -5.57 -7.76
C TRP A 57 6.08 -5.78 -8.69
N PHE A 58 5.83 -6.35 -9.86
CA PHE A 58 6.85 -6.72 -10.84
C PHE A 58 7.11 -5.61 -11.85
N ALA A 59 6.09 -4.78 -12.10
CA ALA A 59 6.22 -3.58 -12.93
C ALA A 59 7.25 -2.60 -12.34
N PRO A 60 7.92 -1.80 -13.17
CA PRO A 60 8.92 -0.81 -12.73
C PRO A 60 8.26 0.40 -12.05
N TYR A 61 7.55 0.17 -10.95
CA TYR A 61 6.84 1.16 -10.16
C TYR A 61 7.29 1.18 -8.70
N SER A 62 6.81 2.18 -7.94
CA SER A 62 7.23 2.37 -6.56
C SER A 62 6.54 1.47 -5.55
N GLU A 63 5.54 0.68 -5.94
CA GLU A 63 4.76 -0.20 -5.05
C GLU A 63 5.66 -1.11 -4.20
N SER A 64 6.52 -1.92 -4.81
CA SER A 64 7.35 -2.89 -4.09
C SER A 64 8.35 -2.23 -3.15
N LEU A 65 8.95 -1.12 -3.60
CA LEU A 65 9.90 -0.35 -2.79
C LEU A 65 9.20 0.33 -1.61
N PHE A 66 8.02 0.90 -1.84
CA PHE A 66 7.20 1.49 -0.79
C PHE A 66 6.77 0.42 0.24
N LEU A 67 6.32 -0.74 -0.21
CA LEU A 67 5.93 -1.85 0.67
C LEU A 67 7.10 -2.28 1.56
N LEU A 68 8.28 -2.50 0.97
CA LEU A 68 9.49 -2.83 1.73
C LEU A 68 9.80 -1.77 2.78
N LEU A 69 9.85 -0.49 2.39
CA LEU A 69 10.25 0.59 3.29
C LEU A 69 9.22 0.82 4.41
N ALA A 70 7.92 0.76 4.10
CA ALA A 70 6.87 0.88 5.10
C ALA A 70 6.86 -0.32 6.07
N ALA A 71 6.97 -1.55 5.55
CA ALA A 71 7.04 -2.75 6.38
C ALA A 71 8.30 -2.76 7.24
N ALA A 72 9.46 -2.41 6.68
CA ALA A 72 10.73 -2.32 7.40
C ALA A 72 10.72 -1.23 8.47
N ALA A 73 10.08 -0.09 8.22
CA ALA A 73 9.94 0.97 9.20
C ALA A 73 9.16 0.50 10.43
N LEU A 74 7.99 -0.12 10.22
CA LEU A 74 7.15 -0.63 11.29
C LEU A 74 7.79 -1.83 11.99
N TRP A 75 8.38 -2.77 11.22
CA TRP A 75 9.12 -3.91 11.77
C TRP A 75 10.29 -3.47 12.65
N ALA A 76 11.09 -2.50 12.21
CA ALA A 76 12.20 -1.98 12.98
C ALA A 76 11.73 -1.27 14.25
N ALA A 77 10.62 -0.51 14.18
CA ALA A 77 10.04 0.14 15.35
C ALA A 77 9.52 -0.89 16.38
N ARG A 78 8.89 -1.97 15.93
CA ARG A 78 8.45 -3.09 16.79
C ARG A 78 9.61 -3.79 17.49
N GLN A 79 10.80 -3.80 16.88
CA GLN A 79 12.03 -4.33 17.49
C GLN A 79 12.83 -3.29 18.29
N GLY A 80 12.33 -2.06 18.45
CA GLY A 80 13.07 -0.97 19.10
C GLY A 80 14.27 -0.45 18.31
N ARG A 81 14.45 -0.86 17.04
CA ARG A 81 15.52 -0.46 16.13
C ARG A 81 15.20 0.86 15.43
N TRP A 82 14.99 1.91 16.21
CA TRP A 82 14.53 3.23 15.74
C TRP A 82 15.38 3.91 14.65
N PRO A 83 16.72 3.80 14.61
CA PRO A 83 17.50 4.36 13.51
C PRO A 83 17.15 3.73 12.15
N LEU A 84 16.92 2.42 12.14
CA LEU A 84 16.46 1.72 10.94
C LEU A 84 15.02 2.13 10.59
N ALA A 85 14.15 2.29 11.60
CA ALA A 85 12.79 2.78 11.39
C ALA A 85 12.78 4.19 10.77
N ALA A 86 13.66 5.08 11.22
CA ALA A 86 13.83 6.43 10.69
C ALA A 86 14.30 6.42 9.23
N ALA A 87 15.33 5.64 8.91
CA ALA A 87 15.85 5.53 7.54
C ALA A 87 14.81 4.93 6.58
N ALA A 88 14.11 3.88 7.01
CA ALA A 88 13.06 3.25 6.21
C ALA A 88 11.84 4.18 6.05
N GLY A 89 11.43 4.91 7.10
CA GLY A 89 10.36 5.90 7.05
C GLY A 89 10.68 7.06 6.11
N PHE A 90 11.88 7.63 6.21
CA PHE A 90 12.40 8.64 5.27
C PHE A 90 12.31 8.15 3.82
N GLY A 91 12.78 6.93 3.56
CA GLY A 91 12.68 6.30 2.25
C GLY A 91 11.23 6.12 1.78
N ALA A 92 10.34 5.65 2.66
CA ALA A 92 8.93 5.42 2.31
C ALA A 92 8.26 6.72 1.85
N ALA A 93 8.48 7.84 2.56
CA ALA A 93 7.98 9.16 2.19
C ALA A 93 8.59 9.72 0.89
N LEU A 94 9.85 9.38 0.58
CA LEU A 94 10.45 9.73 -0.71
C LEU A 94 9.82 8.99 -1.90
N THR A 95 9.33 7.77 -1.68
CA THR A 95 8.79 6.95 -2.78
C THR A 95 7.36 7.31 -3.16
N ARG A 96 6.53 7.73 -2.19
CA ARG A 96 5.10 7.99 -2.37
C ARG A 96 4.61 9.03 -1.36
N ASN A 97 3.65 9.86 -1.77
CA ASN A 97 2.97 10.82 -0.91
C ASN A 97 2.34 10.16 0.34
N ILE A 98 1.79 8.96 0.20
CA ILE A 98 1.19 8.21 1.30
C ILE A 98 2.21 7.78 2.38
N GLY A 99 3.51 7.83 2.07
CA GLY A 99 4.58 7.52 3.02
C GLY A 99 4.62 8.46 4.23
N VAL A 100 4.04 9.66 4.15
CA VAL A 100 3.89 10.54 5.32
C VAL A 100 3.10 9.88 6.45
N VAL A 101 2.15 8.99 6.12
CA VAL A 101 1.34 8.24 7.10
C VAL A 101 2.21 7.31 7.94
N VAL A 102 3.32 6.80 7.39
CA VAL A 102 4.29 5.97 8.13
C VAL A 102 4.88 6.76 9.30
N GLY A 103 5.14 8.06 9.13
CA GLY A 103 5.67 8.92 10.19
C GLY A 103 4.69 9.07 11.36
N ILE A 104 3.39 9.15 11.07
CA ILE A 104 2.33 9.18 12.09
C ILE A 104 2.27 7.82 12.80
N ALA A 105 2.32 6.72 12.05
CA ALA A 105 2.31 5.37 12.61
C ALA A 105 3.52 5.11 13.53
N LEU A 106 4.72 5.58 13.16
CA LEU A 106 5.93 5.47 13.98
C LEU A 106 5.83 6.28 15.28
N LEU A 107 5.27 7.49 15.22
CA LEU A 107 5.04 8.30 16.42
C LEU A 107 4.07 7.59 17.37
N VAL A 108 2.98 7.04 16.83
CA VAL A 108 2.00 6.32 17.62
C VAL A 108 2.56 5.03 18.21
N GLU A 109 3.38 4.27 17.47
CA GLU A 109 4.07 3.11 18.02
C GLU A 109 4.97 3.51 19.21
N ALA A 110 5.68 4.64 19.12
CA ALA A 110 6.53 5.12 20.20
C ALA A 110 5.73 5.55 21.45
N LEU A 111 4.55 6.14 21.24
CA LEU A 111 3.63 6.49 22.32
C LEU A 111 3.01 5.24 22.97
N GLN A 112 2.66 4.21 22.18
CA GLN A 112 2.15 2.94 22.70
C GLN A 112 3.23 2.22 23.52
N GLN A 113 4.46 2.08 23.00
CA GLN A 113 5.57 1.51 23.74
C GLN A 113 5.86 2.28 25.04
N ARG A 114 5.73 3.62 25.01
CA ARG A 114 5.83 4.44 26.23
C ARG A 114 4.76 4.10 27.27
N ALA A 115 3.52 3.89 26.83
CA ALA A 115 2.43 3.49 27.72
C ALA A 115 2.61 2.06 28.28
N GLU A 116 3.31 1.20 27.53
CA GLU A 116 3.65 -0.18 27.93
C GLU A 116 4.88 -0.27 28.86
N GLY A 117 5.52 0.87 29.17
CA GLY A 117 6.65 0.94 30.13
C GLY A 117 8.02 1.11 29.50
N ASP A 118 8.14 0.99 28.17
CA ASP A 118 9.37 1.31 27.45
C ASP A 118 9.58 2.83 27.35
N ARG A 119 10.78 3.28 26.98
CA ARG A 119 11.06 4.73 26.83
C ARG A 119 11.65 5.12 25.46
N PRO A 120 11.02 4.76 24.33
CA PRO A 120 11.53 5.10 23.01
C PRO A 120 11.10 6.47 22.47
N LEU A 121 10.31 7.25 23.22
CA LEU A 121 9.57 8.41 22.68
C LEU A 121 10.44 9.37 21.87
N VAL A 122 11.60 9.76 22.38
CA VAL A 122 12.52 10.66 21.64
C VAL A 122 12.95 10.03 20.32
N ARG A 123 13.32 8.75 20.33
CA ARG A 123 13.74 8.03 19.12
C ARG A 123 12.58 7.87 18.12
N GLY A 124 11.36 7.70 18.62
CA GLY A 124 10.14 7.66 17.80
C GLY A 124 9.79 9.00 17.17
N ILE A 125 9.91 10.10 17.93
CA ILE A 125 9.76 11.46 17.39
C ILE A 125 10.80 11.70 16.30
N LEU A 126 12.08 11.35 16.54
CA LEU A 126 13.13 11.49 15.53
C LEU A 126 12.84 10.68 14.27
N ALA A 127 12.31 9.45 14.40
CA ALA A 127 11.93 8.63 13.25
C ALA A 127 10.72 9.19 12.47
N SER A 128 9.73 9.74 13.18
CA SER A 128 8.59 10.45 12.59
C SER A 128 9.04 11.71 11.85
N VAL A 129 9.90 12.54 12.46
CA VAL A 129 10.51 13.71 11.83
C VAL A 129 11.33 13.32 10.62
N ALA A 130 12.15 12.27 10.69
CA ALA A 130 12.90 11.75 9.55
C ALA A 130 11.97 11.37 8.39
N THR A 131 10.79 10.78 8.67
CA THR A 131 9.80 10.49 7.63
C THR A 131 9.31 11.78 6.96
N CYS A 132 8.98 12.83 7.73
CA CYS A 132 8.60 14.14 7.18
C CYS A 132 9.73 14.80 6.38
N LEU A 133 10.99 14.64 6.79
CA LEU A 133 12.15 15.12 6.03
C LEU A 133 12.29 14.41 4.68
N GLY A 134 11.82 13.16 4.55
CA GLY A 134 11.73 12.47 3.27
C GLY A 134 10.79 13.19 2.30
N THR A 135 9.58 13.54 2.75
CA THR A 135 8.65 14.36 1.95
C THR A 135 9.26 15.72 1.60
N LEU A 136 9.88 16.40 2.57
CA LEU A 136 10.53 17.70 2.33
C LEU A 136 11.65 17.59 1.28
N ALA A 137 12.49 16.57 1.36
CA ALA A 137 13.54 16.33 0.39
C ALA A 137 12.99 16.13 -1.03
N TYR A 138 11.86 15.44 -1.18
CA TYR A 138 11.17 15.31 -2.46
C TYR A 138 10.66 16.65 -3.01
N LEU A 139 10.08 17.50 -2.16
CA LEU A 139 9.62 18.84 -2.57
C LEU A 139 10.79 19.75 -2.95
N LEU A 140 11.88 19.73 -2.16
CA LEU A 140 13.10 20.49 -2.44
C LEU A 140 13.79 20.04 -3.73
N PHE A 141 13.73 18.75 -4.07
CA PHE A 141 14.20 18.26 -5.36
C PHE A 141 13.46 18.94 -6.52
N TRP A 142 12.14 19.12 -6.42
CA TRP A 142 11.36 19.83 -7.44
C TRP A 142 11.62 21.33 -7.46
N GLN A 143 11.88 21.95 -6.31
CA GLN A 143 12.35 23.33 -6.27
C GLN A 143 13.67 23.49 -7.04
N ALA A 144 14.65 22.62 -6.78
CA ALA A 144 15.96 22.69 -7.42
C ALA A 144 15.89 22.38 -8.92
N LYS A 145 15.01 21.46 -9.33
CA LYS A 145 14.92 20.99 -10.71
C LYS A 145 14.03 21.87 -11.61
N ALA A 146 12.92 22.37 -11.08
CA ALA A 146 11.87 23.03 -11.85
C ALA A 146 11.53 24.43 -11.35
N GLY A 147 12.15 24.91 -10.27
CA GLY A 147 11.83 26.21 -9.66
C GLY A 147 10.50 26.23 -8.91
N ASP A 148 9.81 25.08 -8.82
CA ASP A 148 8.50 24.93 -8.20
C ASP A 148 8.48 23.71 -7.28
N TRP A 149 8.63 23.95 -5.97
CA TRP A 149 8.49 22.94 -4.92
C TRP A 149 7.11 22.24 -4.87
N LEU A 150 6.04 22.86 -5.39
CA LEU A 150 4.69 22.29 -5.43
C LEU A 150 4.34 21.69 -6.80
N ALA A 151 5.31 21.56 -7.71
CA ALA A 151 5.10 20.99 -9.04
C ALA A 151 4.33 19.65 -9.02
N PRO A 152 4.57 18.71 -8.09
CA PRO A 152 3.78 17.48 -8.03
C PRO A 152 2.29 17.71 -7.74
N LEU A 153 1.94 18.68 -6.89
CA LEU A 153 0.56 19.03 -6.56
C LEU A 153 -0.14 19.71 -7.74
N HIS A 154 0.55 20.62 -8.43
CA HIS A 154 0.04 21.24 -9.66
C HIS A 154 -0.21 20.20 -10.76
N GLN A 155 0.70 19.23 -10.92
CA GLN A 155 0.50 18.12 -11.87
C GLN A 155 -0.64 17.20 -11.46
N GLN A 156 -0.85 16.98 -10.16
CA GLN A 156 -1.95 16.16 -9.65
C GLN A 156 -3.32 16.80 -9.95
N ALA A 157 -3.41 18.14 -9.97
CA ALA A 157 -4.65 18.85 -10.30
C ALA A 157 -5.17 18.55 -11.72
N ASN A 158 -4.29 18.12 -12.63
CA ASN A 158 -4.65 17.75 -14.02
C ASN A 158 -5.33 16.37 -14.14
N TRP A 159 -5.43 15.61 -13.05
CA TRP A 159 -6.02 14.25 -13.06
C TRP A 159 -7.52 14.23 -12.74
N GLU A 160 -8.18 15.40 -12.76
CA GLU A 160 -9.62 15.56 -12.54
C GLU A 160 -10.12 14.89 -11.24
N ARG A 161 -9.22 14.77 -10.25
CA ARG A 161 -9.54 14.19 -8.95
C ARG A 161 -10.24 15.25 -8.11
N VAL A 162 -11.46 14.94 -7.70
CA VAL A 162 -12.25 15.80 -6.82
C VAL A 162 -12.36 15.19 -5.44
N PHE A 163 -12.53 16.06 -4.45
CA PHE A 163 -12.82 15.60 -3.10
C PHE A 163 -14.18 14.90 -3.06
N SER A 164 -14.22 13.73 -2.44
CA SER A 164 -15.43 12.97 -2.10
C SER A 164 -15.28 12.46 -0.69
N TRP A 165 -16.38 12.35 0.05
CA TRP A 165 -16.33 11.67 1.33
C TRP A 165 -16.08 10.17 1.12
N PRO A 166 -15.21 9.50 1.91
CA PRO A 166 -14.88 8.09 1.71
C PRO A 166 -16.10 7.17 1.64
N TRP A 167 -17.13 7.40 2.46
CA TRP A 167 -18.36 6.62 2.42
C TRP A 167 -19.16 6.85 1.12
N SER A 168 -19.20 8.08 0.62
CA SER A 168 -19.82 8.39 -0.68
C SER A 168 -19.09 7.65 -1.81
N THR A 169 -17.76 7.61 -1.78
CA THR A 169 -16.95 6.85 -2.74
C THR A 169 -17.28 5.36 -2.74
N VAL A 170 -17.43 4.75 -1.56
CA VAL A 170 -17.80 3.33 -1.44
C VAL A 170 -19.23 3.08 -1.93
N ILE A 171 -20.18 3.96 -1.59
CA ILE A 171 -21.58 3.85 -2.01
C ILE A 171 -21.71 3.99 -3.53
N GLU A 172 -21.14 5.05 -4.11
CA GLU A 172 -21.21 5.30 -5.56
C GLU A 172 -20.39 4.28 -6.35
N GLY A 173 -19.23 3.87 -5.83
CA GLY A 173 -18.47 2.76 -6.41
C GLY A 173 -19.25 1.45 -6.45
N THR A 174 -20.00 1.15 -5.37
CA THR A 174 -20.89 -0.02 -5.33
C THR A 174 -22.05 0.10 -6.30
N ARG A 175 -22.71 1.27 -6.37
CA ARG A 175 -23.80 1.50 -7.33
C ARG A 175 -23.30 1.35 -8.77
N ALA A 176 -22.15 1.94 -9.11
CA ALA A 176 -21.57 1.87 -10.45
C ALA A 176 -21.18 0.44 -10.84
N ALA A 177 -20.62 -0.34 -9.90
CA ALA A 177 -20.22 -1.73 -10.12
C ALA A 177 -21.36 -2.62 -10.61
N PHE A 178 -22.59 -2.41 -10.11
CA PHE A 178 -23.75 -3.21 -10.50
C PHE A 178 -24.62 -2.55 -11.57
N ARG A 179 -24.61 -1.21 -11.68
CA ARG A 179 -25.40 -0.47 -12.68
C ARG A 179 -24.99 -0.80 -14.11
N TYR A 180 -23.69 -0.99 -14.36
CA TYR A 180 -23.16 -1.16 -15.71
C TYR A 180 -22.89 -2.63 -16.08
N VAL A 181 -23.29 -3.60 -15.26
CA VAL A 181 -23.13 -5.02 -15.57
C VAL A 181 -23.86 -5.35 -16.87
N GLY A 182 -23.16 -5.94 -17.84
CA GLY A 182 -23.70 -6.25 -19.16
C GLY A 182 -23.53 -5.15 -20.20
N ASN A 183 -23.14 -3.93 -19.80
CA ASN A 183 -22.81 -2.85 -20.75
C ASN A 183 -21.37 -2.98 -21.26
N THR A 184 -21.10 -2.45 -22.45
CA THR A 184 -19.73 -2.30 -22.98
C THR A 184 -18.87 -1.55 -21.96
N ASN A 185 -17.72 -2.13 -21.59
CA ASN A 185 -16.79 -1.66 -20.55
C ASN A 185 -17.30 -1.71 -19.08
N GLY A 186 -18.55 -2.11 -18.83
CA GLY A 186 -19.14 -2.19 -17.50
C GLY A 186 -18.40 -3.09 -16.51
N SER A 187 -17.65 -4.07 -17.03
CA SER A 187 -16.81 -4.98 -16.26
C SER A 187 -15.74 -4.27 -15.43
N TYR A 188 -15.27 -3.08 -15.82
CA TYR A 188 -14.20 -2.38 -15.10
C TYR A 188 -14.63 -1.95 -13.69
N TRP A 189 -15.85 -1.41 -13.53
CA TRP A 189 -16.38 -1.04 -12.22
C TRP A 189 -16.59 -2.27 -11.32
N LEU A 190 -17.06 -3.38 -11.91
CA LEU A 190 -17.23 -4.63 -11.18
C LEU A 190 -15.88 -5.20 -10.72
N ILE A 191 -14.84 -5.16 -11.58
CA ILE A 191 -13.49 -5.59 -11.21
C ILE A 191 -12.96 -4.73 -10.05
N ASP A 192 -13.05 -3.40 -10.12
CA ASP A 192 -12.60 -2.54 -9.03
C ASP A 192 -13.29 -2.91 -7.71
N TRP A 193 -14.60 -3.11 -7.76
CA TRP A 193 -15.39 -3.45 -6.58
C TRP A 193 -15.00 -4.80 -5.98
N LEU A 194 -14.84 -5.83 -6.82
CA LEU A 194 -14.44 -7.18 -6.41
C LEU A 194 -13.05 -7.20 -5.78
N LEU A 195 -12.17 -6.27 -6.13
CA LEU A 195 -10.82 -6.18 -5.59
C LEU A 195 -10.76 -5.31 -4.32
N VAL A 196 -11.52 -4.23 -4.27
CA VAL A 196 -11.43 -3.22 -3.22
C VAL A 196 -12.30 -3.55 -2.02
N VAL A 197 -13.55 -3.98 -2.24
CA VAL A 197 -14.50 -4.20 -1.13
C VAL A 197 -14.06 -5.31 -0.17
N PRO A 198 -13.51 -6.46 -0.61
CA PRO A 198 -12.97 -7.44 0.32
C PRO A 198 -11.84 -6.87 1.18
N VAL A 199 -10.99 -6.00 0.61
CA VAL A 199 -9.90 -5.34 1.34
C VAL A 199 -10.44 -4.32 2.34
N LEU A 200 -11.49 -3.57 1.99
CA LEU A 200 -12.16 -2.66 2.92
C LEU A 200 -12.83 -3.42 4.07
N ALA A 201 -13.50 -4.54 3.79
CA ALA A 201 -14.09 -5.40 4.82
C ALA A 201 -13.01 -5.93 5.78
N ALA A 202 -11.88 -6.40 5.23
CA ALA A 202 -10.72 -6.81 6.03
C ALA A 202 -10.14 -5.64 6.84
N ALA A 203 -10.14 -4.43 6.29
CA ALA A 203 -9.65 -3.24 6.99
C ALA A 203 -10.55 -2.85 8.18
N VAL A 204 -11.86 -3.05 8.07
CA VAL A 204 -12.79 -2.87 9.20
C VAL A 204 -12.47 -3.88 10.31
N VAL A 205 -12.20 -5.14 9.97
CA VAL A 205 -11.78 -6.15 10.96
C VAL A 205 -10.43 -5.77 11.59
N ALA A 206 -9.49 -5.24 10.81
CA ALA A 206 -8.18 -4.80 11.27
C ALA A 206 -8.26 -3.66 12.31
N LEU A 207 -9.29 -2.79 12.27
CA LEU A 207 -9.51 -1.72 13.27
C LEU A 207 -9.58 -2.24 14.69
N PHE A 208 -10.16 -3.42 14.87
CA PHE A 208 -10.42 -3.98 16.19
C PHE A 208 -9.38 -4.98 16.63
N ARG A 209 -8.45 -5.38 15.75
CA ARG A 209 -7.52 -6.49 15.98
C ARG A 209 -6.06 -6.08 16.20
N TYR A 210 -5.59 -5.05 15.50
CA TYR A 210 -4.14 -4.75 15.46
C TYR A 210 -3.75 -3.58 16.34
N ARG A 211 -2.44 -3.39 16.58
CA ARG A 211 -1.89 -2.22 17.28
C ARG A 211 -2.20 -0.92 16.53
N TRP A 212 -2.25 0.23 17.22
CA TRP A 212 -2.67 1.50 16.63
C TRP A 212 -1.77 1.95 15.47
N ALA A 213 -0.47 1.69 15.54
CA ALA A 213 0.45 1.98 14.44
C ALA A 213 0.00 1.33 13.11
N PHE A 214 -0.41 0.07 13.14
CA PHE A 214 -0.90 -0.64 11.95
C PHE A 214 -2.27 -0.12 11.48
N ARG A 215 -3.14 0.29 12.42
CA ARG A 215 -4.44 0.90 12.08
C ARG A 215 -4.24 2.22 11.36
N ILE A 216 -3.34 3.07 11.85
CA ILE A 216 -3.04 4.37 11.25
C ILE A 216 -2.42 4.20 9.87
N TYR A 217 -1.47 3.26 9.73
CA TYR A 217 -0.89 2.94 8.43
C TYR A 217 -1.96 2.50 7.42
N LEU A 218 -2.80 1.53 7.80
CA LEU A 218 -3.85 0.99 6.95
C LEU A 218 -4.88 2.06 6.57
N TRP A 219 -5.47 2.73 7.57
CA TRP A 219 -6.57 3.66 7.33
C TRP A 219 -6.11 5.00 6.77
N GLY A 220 -4.94 5.50 7.16
CA GLY A 220 -4.34 6.64 6.47
C GLY A 220 -4.06 6.31 5.00
N GLY A 221 -3.60 5.08 4.73
CA GLY A 221 -3.42 4.54 3.38
C GLY A 221 -4.70 4.43 2.54
N LEU A 222 -5.84 4.14 3.17
CA LEU A 222 -7.15 4.00 2.51
C LEU A 222 -7.90 5.32 2.36
N LEU A 223 -7.94 6.14 3.41
CA LEU A 223 -8.80 7.33 3.46
C LEU A 223 -8.36 8.40 2.47
N VAL A 224 -7.05 8.55 2.24
CA VAL A 224 -6.52 9.51 1.26
C VAL A 224 -7.03 9.19 -0.15
N PRO A 225 -6.76 8.02 -0.75
CA PRO A 225 -7.23 7.72 -2.10
C PRO A 225 -8.76 7.57 -2.20
N LEU A 226 -9.44 7.13 -1.13
CA LEU A 226 -10.91 7.13 -1.11
C LEU A 226 -11.52 8.54 -1.10
N SER A 227 -10.76 9.55 -0.67
CA SER A 227 -11.23 10.93 -0.61
C SER A 227 -10.96 11.73 -1.88
N PHE A 228 -10.14 11.24 -2.81
CA PHE A 228 -9.77 11.94 -4.04
C PHE A 228 -10.02 11.05 -5.26
N VAL A 229 -11.20 11.22 -5.86
CA VAL A 229 -11.76 10.26 -6.83
C VAL A 229 -11.93 10.87 -8.21
N PHE A 230 -11.92 10.01 -9.22
CA PHE A 230 -12.44 10.34 -10.54
C PHE A 230 -13.94 10.07 -10.53
N GLN A 231 -14.78 11.09 -10.77
CA GLN A 231 -16.23 11.01 -10.50
C GLN A 231 -16.92 9.85 -11.24
N ASP A 232 -16.56 9.61 -12.51
CA ASP A 232 -17.22 8.58 -13.33
C ASP A 232 -16.79 7.14 -12.98
N ARG A 233 -15.69 6.99 -12.23
CA ARG A 233 -15.21 5.69 -11.75
C ARG A 233 -14.62 5.86 -10.35
N PRO A 234 -15.47 5.92 -9.31
CA PRO A 234 -15.06 6.29 -7.95
C PRO A 234 -13.95 5.41 -7.35
N LEU A 235 -13.89 4.13 -7.74
CA LEU A 235 -12.89 3.17 -7.28
C LEU A 235 -11.68 3.03 -8.24
N MET A 236 -11.57 3.91 -9.24
CA MET A 236 -10.43 3.94 -10.15
C MET A 236 -9.12 4.04 -9.35
N SER A 237 -8.15 3.21 -9.72
CA SER A 237 -6.81 3.06 -9.12
C SER A 237 -6.78 2.46 -7.71
N MET A 238 -7.93 2.30 -7.03
CA MET A 238 -7.99 1.66 -5.71
C MET A 238 -7.42 0.23 -5.72
N PRO A 239 -7.64 -0.63 -6.73
CA PRO A 239 -7.01 -1.96 -6.78
C PRO A 239 -5.48 -1.96 -6.72
N ARG A 240 -4.85 -0.85 -7.13
CA ARG A 240 -3.41 -0.61 -7.00
C ARG A 240 -3.05 -0.07 -5.62
N PHE A 241 -3.83 0.87 -5.09
CA PHE A 241 -3.53 1.55 -3.83
C PHE A 241 -3.73 0.69 -2.58
N VAL A 242 -4.62 -0.29 -2.63
CA VAL A 242 -4.83 -1.22 -1.50
C VAL A 242 -3.70 -2.24 -1.35
N LEU A 243 -2.96 -2.49 -2.43
CA LEU A 243 -1.96 -3.54 -2.53
C LEU A 243 -0.83 -3.43 -1.46
N PRO A 244 -0.24 -2.25 -1.20
CA PRO A 244 0.77 -2.11 -0.14
C PRO A 244 0.22 -2.11 1.28
N LEU A 245 -1.09 -2.12 1.49
CA LEU A 245 -1.69 -2.01 2.82
C LEU A 245 -1.76 -3.37 3.53
N PHE A 246 -0.57 -3.92 3.82
CA PHE A 246 -0.37 -5.26 4.36
C PHE A 246 -1.22 -5.63 5.60
N PRO A 247 -1.61 -4.71 6.52
CA PRO A 247 -2.46 -5.12 7.65
C PRO A 247 -3.86 -5.59 7.20
N ALA A 248 -4.35 -5.16 6.03
CA ALA A 248 -5.58 -5.73 5.49
C ALA A 248 -5.39 -7.19 5.03
N PHE A 249 -4.22 -7.52 4.47
CA PHE A 249 -3.86 -8.89 4.12
C PHE A 249 -3.67 -9.78 5.35
N TRP A 250 -3.19 -9.23 6.47
CA TRP A 250 -3.20 -9.92 7.76
C TRP A 250 -4.62 -10.27 8.20
N ALA A 251 -5.55 -9.33 8.08
CA ALA A 251 -6.94 -9.55 8.46
C ALA A 251 -7.60 -10.59 7.56
N MET A 252 -7.37 -10.52 6.25
CA MET A 252 -7.82 -11.56 5.31
C MET A 252 -7.26 -12.93 5.70
N ALA A 253 -5.94 -13.05 5.91
CA ALA A 253 -5.31 -14.31 6.29
C ALA A 253 -5.91 -14.89 7.59
N ALA A 254 -6.09 -14.05 8.62
CA ALA A 254 -6.68 -14.46 9.89
C ALA A 254 -8.17 -14.85 9.75
N MET A 255 -8.92 -14.18 8.88
CA MET A 255 -10.32 -14.52 8.59
C MET A 255 -10.43 -15.86 7.86
N LEU A 256 -9.55 -16.13 6.89
CA LEU A 256 -9.51 -17.42 6.19
C LEU A 256 -9.28 -18.57 7.18
N GLU A 257 -8.35 -18.39 8.12
CA GLU A 257 -8.09 -19.36 9.18
C GLU A 257 -9.30 -19.53 10.11
N ARG A 258 -9.87 -18.41 10.61
CA ARG A 258 -11.02 -18.42 11.52
C ARG A 258 -12.25 -19.10 10.91
N TRP A 259 -12.53 -18.83 9.64
CA TRP A 259 -13.69 -19.36 8.92
C TRP A 259 -13.41 -20.68 8.20
N ARG A 260 -12.20 -21.25 8.37
CA ARG A 260 -11.77 -22.49 7.73
C ARG A 260 -11.93 -22.47 6.21
N VAL A 261 -11.78 -21.29 5.60
CA VAL A 261 -11.83 -21.13 4.15
C VAL A 261 -10.51 -21.68 3.59
N PRO A 262 -10.52 -22.55 2.56
CA PRO A 262 -9.31 -23.13 2.02
C PRO A 262 -8.44 -22.06 1.37
N ARG A 263 -7.33 -21.69 2.04
CA ARG A 263 -6.41 -20.65 1.56
C ARG A 263 -5.91 -20.88 0.13
N TRP A 264 -5.76 -22.14 -0.28
CA TRP A 264 -5.34 -22.48 -1.64
C TRP A 264 -6.43 -22.25 -2.68
N GLY A 265 -7.71 -22.40 -2.31
CA GLY A 265 -8.82 -22.01 -3.17
C GLY A 265 -8.84 -20.50 -3.40
N VAL A 266 -8.66 -19.71 -2.34
CA VAL A 266 -8.56 -18.25 -2.46
C VAL A 266 -7.33 -17.83 -3.26
N ALA A 267 -6.19 -18.49 -3.04
CA ALA A 267 -4.98 -18.26 -3.82
C ALA A 267 -5.18 -18.61 -5.31
N ALA A 268 -5.91 -19.68 -5.63
CA ALA A 268 -6.23 -20.05 -7.00
C ALA A 268 -7.14 -19.03 -7.68
N VAL A 269 -8.16 -18.52 -6.99
CA VAL A 269 -9.00 -17.42 -7.49
C VAL A 269 -8.18 -16.15 -7.74
N GLY A 270 -7.29 -15.80 -6.80
CA GLY A 270 -6.36 -14.70 -6.97
C GLY A 270 -5.46 -14.87 -8.19
N ALA A 271 -4.82 -16.04 -8.33
CA ALA A 271 -3.94 -16.36 -9.45
C ALA A 271 -4.68 -16.36 -10.79
N ALA A 272 -5.93 -16.85 -10.84
CA ALA A 272 -6.77 -16.77 -12.03
C ALA A 272 -7.09 -15.31 -12.39
N GLY A 273 -7.45 -14.48 -11.40
CA GLY A 273 -7.64 -13.04 -11.59
C GLY A 273 -6.37 -12.35 -12.08
N LEU A 274 -5.21 -12.71 -11.53
CA LEU A 274 -3.90 -12.21 -11.97
C LEU A 274 -3.64 -12.61 -13.44
N GLY A 275 -3.89 -13.86 -13.81
CA GLY A 275 -3.76 -14.36 -15.17
C GLY A 275 -4.69 -13.65 -16.17
N LEU A 276 -5.87 -13.20 -15.73
CA LEU A 276 -6.80 -12.43 -16.53
C LEU A 276 -6.36 -10.96 -16.69
N LEU A 277 -5.90 -10.32 -15.60
CA LEU A 277 -5.59 -8.89 -15.59
C LEU A 277 -4.22 -8.57 -16.20
N VAL A 278 -3.26 -9.50 -16.18
CA VAL A 278 -1.93 -9.28 -16.78
C VAL A 278 -2.00 -8.99 -18.28
N PRO A 279 -2.69 -9.80 -19.13
CA PRO A 279 -2.83 -9.48 -20.56
C PRO A 279 -3.47 -8.12 -20.80
N LEU A 280 -4.49 -7.76 -20.02
CA LEU A 280 -5.15 -6.46 -20.13
C LEU A 280 -4.18 -5.31 -19.77
N PHE A 281 -3.39 -5.47 -18.71
CA PHE A 281 -2.37 -4.51 -18.30
C PHE A 281 -1.29 -4.31 -19.38
N VAL A 282 -0.75 -5.41 -19.91
CA VAL A 282 0.33 -5.36 -20.92
C VAL A 282 -0.14 -4.77 -22.25
N ASN A 283 -1.42 -4.94 -22.59
CA ASN A 283 -2.04 -4.35 -23.78
C ASN A 283 -2.63 -2.93 -23.53
N TRP A 284 -2.27 -2.28 -22.42
CA TRP A 284 -2.66 -0.89 -22.12
C TRP A 284 -4.17 -0.65 -22.01
N TYR A 285 -4.94 -1.67 -21.62
CA TYR A 285 -6.33 -1.44 -21.23
C TYR A 285 -6.38 -0.65 -19.92
N TYR A 286 -7.32 0.29 -19.83
CA TYR A 286 -7.55 1.15 -18.65
C TYR A 286 -8.26 0.39 -17.53
N ILE A 287 -7.65 -0.68 -17.04
CA ILE A 287 -8.21 -1.51 -15.96
C ILE A 287 -8.06 -0.88 -14.57
N PHE A 288 -7.30 0.21 -14.39
CA PHE A 288 -7.10 0.90 -13.10
C PHE A 288 -6.90 2.40 -13.25
#